data_AF-A0A0Q7EA84-F1
#
_entry.id   AF-A0A0Q7EA84-F1
#
_cell.length_a   1.000
_cell.length_b   1.000
_cell.length_c   1.000
_cell.angle_alpha   90.00
_cell.angle_beta   90.00
_cell.angle_gamma   90.00
#
_symmetry.space_group_name_H-M   'P 1'
#
loop_
_entity.id
_entity.type
_entity.pdbx_description
1 polymer ?
#
loop_
_entity_poly.entity_id
_entity_poly.type
_entity_poly.pdbx_seq_one_letter_code
_entity_poly.pdbx_strand_id
1 'polypeptide(L)'
;MSTVTLYRPVGEAELALISRLDWSAFPPRLPEQPIFYPVMNEGYAEQIARDWNSLHEPAKVGHVLAFDLPIAVTDRWPVQVAGGRAHEELWVPAEALDDFNAMIVGPIRLVSTWREGARVEEAQ
;
A
#
# COMPACT_ATOMS: atom_id res chain seq x y z
N MET A 1 15.28 11.43 -12.55
CA MET A 1 14.25 11.97 -11.66
C MET A 1 14.36 11.23 -10.34
N SER A 2 14.34 11.93 -9.21
CA SER A 2 14.40 11.29 -7.89
C SER A 2 13.01 10.77 -7.52
N THR A 3 12.95 9.52 -7.07
CA THR A 3 11.71 8.88 -6.61
C THR A 3 11.73 8.67 -5.10
N VAL A 4 10.54 8.51 -4.54
CA VAL A 4 10.31 7.97 -3.19
C VAL A 4 9.52 6.68 -3.32
N THR A 5 9.90 5.67 -2.55
CA THR A 5 9.17 4.40 -2.47
C THR A 5 8.16 4.48 -1.33
N LEU A 6 6.90 4.20 -1.65
CA LEU A 6 5.84 4.02 -0.66
C LEU A 6 5.42 2.56 -0.60
N TYR A 7 4.76 2.21 0.50
CA TYR A 7 4.29 0.86 0.76
C TYR A 7 2.79 0.86 1.04
N ARG A 8 2.13 -0.25 0.72
CA ARG A 8 0.73 -0.46 1.08
C ARG A 8 0.50 -1.90 1.52
N PRO A 9 0.02 -2.13 2.75
CA PRO A 9 -0.51 -3.43 3.14
C PRO A 9 -1.88 -3.63 2.50
N VAL A 10 -2.10 -4.80 1.90
CA VAL A 10 -3.37 -5.17 1.26
C VAL A 10 -3.77 -6.61 1.62
N GLY A 11 -5.07 -6.90 1.57
CA GLY A 11 -5.58 -8.27 1.60
C GLY A 11 -5.68 -8.89 0.20
N GLU A 12 -5.99 -10.18 0.13
CA GLU A 12 -6.12 -10.96 -1.11
C GLU A 12 -7.05 -10.30 -2.15
N ALA A 13 -8.20 -9.79 -1.72
CA ALA A 13 -9.20 -9.22 -2.62
C ALA A 13 -8.70 -7.95 -3.33
N GLU A 14 -8.00 -7.08 -2.60
CA GLU A 14 -7.42 -5.85 -3.18
C GLU A 14 -6.20 -6.19 -4.06
N LEU A 15 -5.36 -7.16 -3.67
CA LEU A 15 -4.27 -7.65 -4.52
C LEU A 15 -4.78 -8.16 -5.87
N ALA A 16 -5.87 -8.95 -5.88
CA ALA A 16 -6.47 -9.45 -7.10
C ALA A 16 -6.98 -8.34 -8.02
N LEU A 17 -7.49 -7.23 -7.46
CA LEU A 17 -7.89 -6.06 -8.25
C LEU A 17 -6.68 -5.35 -8.87
N ILE A 18 -5.60 -5.18 -8.09
CA ILE A 18 -4.35 -4.56 -8.57
C ILE A 18 -3.74 -5.40 -9.70
N SER A 19 -3.76 -6.74 -9.56
CA SER A 19 -3.28 -7.63 -10.61
C SER A 19 -4.10 -7.54 -11.90
N ARG A 20 -5.41 -7.23 -11.82
CA ARG A 20 -6.27 -7.00 -13.00
C ARG A 20 -6.03 -5.64 -13.65
N LEU A 21 -5.41 -4.72 -12.93
CA LEU A 21 -4.94 -3.43 -13.41
C LEU A 21 -3.47 -3.51 -13.86
N ASP A 22 -2.98 -4.70 -14.24
CA ASP A 22 -1.62 -4.95 -14.70
C ASP A 22 -0.52 -4.38 -13.77
N TRP A 23 -0.81 -4.34 -12.46
CA TRP A 23 0.09 -3.79 -11.44
C TRP A 23 0.46 -2.32 -11.68
N SER A 24 -0.38 -1.54 -12.38
CA SER A 24 -0.10 -0.13 -12.68
C SER A 24 -0.88 0.85 -11.80
N ALA A 25 -1.88 0.39 -11.04
CA ALA A 25 -2.77 1.26 -10.27
C ALA A 25 -3.42 0.54 -9.09
N PHE A 26 -3.85 1.33 -8.10
CA PHE A 26 -4.74 0.90 -7.03
C PHE A 26 -6.21 1.08 -7.43
N PRO A 27 -7.11 0.15 -7.07
CA PRO A 27 -8.53 0.27 -7.41
C PRO A 27 -9.19 1.44 -6.64
N PRO A 28 -10.29 2.02 -7.16
CA PRO A 28 -11.07 3.03 -6.46
C PRO A 28 -11.46 2.60 -5.04
N ARG A 29 -11.46 3.56 -4.10
CA ARG A 29 -11.90 3.32 -2.72
C ARG A 29 -13.42 3.10 -2.69
N LEU A 30 -13.88 2.35 -1.69
CA LEU A 30 -15.31 2.27 -1.41
C LEU A 30 -15.83 3.62 -0.89
N PRO A 31 -17.12 3.98 -1.10
CA PRO A 31 -17.67 5.27 -0.66
C PRO A 31 -17.44 5.58 0.83
N GLU A 32 -17.43 4.55 1.67
CA GLU A 32 -17.17 4.63 3.11
C GLU A 32 -15.70 4.81 3.49
N GLN A 33 -14.78 4.75 2.51
CA GLN A 33 -13.33 4.88 2.68
C GLN A 33 -12.86 6.22 2.08
N PRO A 34 -12.95 7.33 2.84
CA PRO A 34 -12.74 8.69 2.30
C PRO A 34 -11.29 8.99 1.91
N ILE A 35 -10.35 8.16 2.37
CA ILE A 35 -8.92 8.35 2.13
C ILE A 35 -8.24 7.06 1.65
N PHE A 36 -7.26 7.24 0.78
CA PHE A 36 -6.21 6.30 0.45
C PHE A 36 -4.94 6.71 1.19
N TYR A 37 -4.35 5.77 1.93
CA TYR A 37 -3.21 6.04 2.82
C TYR A 37 -2.09 5.02 2.61
N PRO A 38 -1.11 5.34 1.75
CA PRO A 38 0.12 4.57 1.67
C PRO A 38 1.10 5.04 2.75
N VAL A 39 1.97 4.13 3.19
CA VAL A 39 2.94 4.38 4.26
C VAL A 39 4.34 4.58 3.69
N MET A 40 5.17 5.35 4.39
CA MET A 40 6.55 5.63 3.98
C MET A 40 7.52 4.49 4.32
N ASN A 41 7.12 3.55 5.19
CA ASN A 41 8.01 2.56 5.79
C ASN A 41 7.55 1.12 5.53
N GLU A 42 8.45 0.30 4.98
CA GLU A 42 8.21 -1.13 4.71
C GLU A 42 7.85 -1.91 5.97
N GLY A 43 8.60 -1.74 7.06
CA GLY A 43 8.38 -2.44 8.32
C GLY A 43 7.03 -2.11 8.95
N TYR A 44 6.53 -0.89 8.76
CA TYR A 44 5.18 -0.54 9.20
C TYR A 44 4.11 -1.22 8.33
N ALA A 45 4.29 -1.28 7.01
CA ALA A 45 3.41 -2.04 6.13
C ALA A 45 3.42 -3.54 6.48
N GLU A 46 4.60 -4.13 6.75
CA GLU A 46 4.72 -5.52 7.19
C GLU A 46 4.02 -5.77 8.51
N GLN A 47 4.10 -4.84 9.47
CA GLN A 47 3.38 -4.95 10.73
C GLN A 47 1.87 -5.03 10.51
N ILE A 48 1.30 -4.16 9.66
CA ILE A 48 -0.13 -4.18 9.34
C ILE A 48 -0.50 -5.48 8.61
N ALA A 49 0.27 -5.87 7.60
CA ALA A 49 0.02 -7.09 6.82
C ALA A 49 0.05 -8.34 7.71
N ARG A 50 1.02 -8.43 8.63
CA ARG A 50 1.19 -9.53 9.58
C ARG A 50 0.13 -9.53 10.66
N ASP A 51 0.01 -8.44 11.41
CA ASP A 51 -0.77 -8.42 12.66
C ASP A 51 -2.26 -8.15 12.40
N TRP A 52 -2.59 -7.48 11.30
CA TRP A 52 -3.97 -7.18 10.93
C TRP A 52 -4.48 -8.04 9.79
N ASN A 53 -3.96 -7.87 8.57
CA ASN A 53 -4.55 -8.50 7.39
C ASN A 53 -4.50 -10.04 7.48
N SER A 54 -3.36 -10.61 7.85
CA SER A 54 -3.20 -12.06 7.93
C SER A 54 -4.02 -12.73 9.06
N LEU A 55 -4.50 -11.97 10.03
CA LEU A 55 -5.23 -12.49 11.19
C LEU A 55 -6.72 -12.15 11.17
N HIS A 56 -7.12 -11.03 10.56
CA HIS A 56 -8.48 -10.49 10.67
C HIS A 56 -9.25 -10.51 9.36
N GLU A 57 -8.58 -10.40 8.20
CA GLU A 57 -9.26 -10.49 6.91
C GLU A 57 -9.91 -11.87 6.69
N PRO A 58 -10.98 -11.97 5.89
CA PRO A 58 -11.62 -13.25 5.58
C PRO A 58 -10.64 -14.29 5.02
N ALA A 59 -9.69 -13.86 4.19
CA ALA A 59 -8.70 -14.73 3.56
C ALA A 59 -7.51 -15.06 4.47
N LYS A 60 -7.38 -14.42 5.65
CA LYS A 60 -6.26 -14.62 6.60
C LYS A 60 -4.88 -14.52 5.94
N VAL A 61 -4.76 -13.60 4.98
CA VAL A 61 -3.53 -13.29 4.26
C VAL A 61 -3.35 -11.78 4.15
N GLY A 62 -2.12 -11.33 4.33
CA GLY A 62 -1.71 -9.94 4.13
C GLY A 62 -0.53 -9.87 3.18
N HIS A 63 -0.52 -8.87 2.32
CA HIS A 63 0.55 -8.61 1.36
C HIS A 63 1.09 -7.21 1.57
N VAL A 64 2.39 -7.04 1.39
CA VAL A 64 3.02 -5.73 1.33
C VAL A 64 3.37 -5.44 -0.12
N LEU A 65 2.88 -4.31 -0.61
CA LEU A 65 3.20 -3.79 -1.92
C LEU A 65 4.14 -2.59 -1.80
N ALA A 66 5.09 -2.46 -2.72
CA ALA A 66 5.95 -1.29 -2.88
C ALA A 66 5.74 -0.65 -4.25
N PHE A 67 5.81 0.66 -4.32
CA PHE A 67 5.66 1.41 -5.56
C PHE A 67 6.37 2.76 -5.47
N ASP A 68 6.85 3.22 -6.62
CA ASP A 68 7.69 4.40 -6.70
C ASP A 68 6.91 5.58 -7.26
N LEU A 69 7.11 6.76 -6.67
CA LEU A 69 6.50 8.02 -7.09
C LEU A 69 7.59 9.08 -7.23
N PRO A 70 7.40 10.11 -8.07
CA PRO A 70 8.26 11.29 -8.03
C PRO A 70 8.27 11.88 -6.63
N ILE A 71 9.43 12.32 -6.14
CA ILE A 71 9.54 12.88 -4.79
C ILE A 71 8.57 14.04 -4.52
N ALA A 72 8.18 14.78 -5.57
CA ALA A 72 7.18 15.86 -5.51
C ALA A 72 5.77 15.40 -5.08
N VAL A 73 5.49 14.09 -5.01
CA VAL A 73 4.23 13.58 -4.44
C VAL A 73 4.02 14.08 -3.01
N THR A 74 5.10 14.24 -2.22
CA THR A 74 5.02 14.72 -0.85
C THR A 74 4.75 16.22 -0.75
N ASP A 75 4.92 16.97 -1.84
CA ASP A 75 4.53 18.38 -1.89
C ASP A 75 3.01 18.51 -2.07
N ARG A 76 2.40 17.56 -2.78
CA ARG A 76 0.95 17.51 -3.04
C ARG A 76 0.18 16.89 -1.88
N TRP A 77 0.70 15.81 -1.31
CA TRP A 77 0.16 15.17 -0.11
C TRP A 77 1.28 15.06 0.93
N PRO A 78 1.37 16.00 1.87
CA PRO A 78 2.42 16.01 2.87
C PRO A 78 2.38 14.79 3.78
N VAL A 79 3.56 14.29 4.15
CA VAL A 79 3.72 13.18 5.10
C VAL A 79 3.06 13.54 6.44
N GLN A 80 2.18 12.67 6.90
CA GLN A 80 1.51 12.74 8.20
C GLN A 80 2.11 11.69 9.14
N VAL A 81 2.07 11.96 10.44
CA VAL A 81 2.52 11.02 11.48
C VAL A 81 1.31 10.54 12.28
N ALA A 82 0.92 9.28 12.12
CA ALA A 82 -0.27 8.71 12.75
C ALA A 82 0.06 7.89 14.01
N GLY A 83 -0.19 8.45 15.19
CA GLY A 83 -0.07 7.72 16.47
C GLY A 83 1.34 7.47 17.00
N GLY A 84 2.41 7.54 16.20
CA GLY A 84 3.81 7.41 16.65
C GLY A 84 4.84 7.71 15.56
N ARG A 85 6.11 7.95 15.93
CA ARG A 85 7.17 8.45 15.02
C ARG A 85 7.53 7.54 13.83
N ALA A 86 7.10 6.28 13.82
CA ALA A 86 7.37 5.32 12.73
C ALA A 86 6.18 5.14 11.77
N HIS A 87 5.04 5.76 12.06
CA HIS A 87 3.82 5.64 11.26
C HIS A 87 3.67 6.87 10.37
N GLU A 88 4.59 6.99 9.42
CA GLU A 88 4.56 8.02 8.42
C GLU A 88 3.71 7.55 7.23
N GLU A 89 2.72 8.36 6.86
CA GLU A 89 1.77 8.03 5.79
C GLU A 89 1.35 9.26 5.01
N LEU A 90 0.88 9.07 3.78
CA LEU A 90 0.21 10.12 3.01
C LEU A 90 -1.29 9.98 3.19
N TRP A 91 -2.02 11.09 3.27
CA TRP A 91 -3.49 11.08 3.24
C TRP A 91 -3.97 11.63 1.91
N VAL A 92 -4.32 10.74 0.99
CA VAL A 92 -4.81 11.06 -0.34
C VAL A 92 -6.34 10.95 -0.32
N PRO A 93 -7.11 11.99 -0.65
CA PRO A 93 -8.55 11.88 -0.77
C PRO A 93 -8.93 10.82 -1.80
N ALA A 94 -10.00 10.06 -1.55
CA ALA A 94 -10.43 8.98 -2.44
C ALA A 94 -10.70 9.47 -3.87
N GLU A 95 -11.24 10.68 -4.02
CA GLU A 95 -11.48 11.34 -5.30
C GLU A 95 -10.21 11.72 -6.07
N ALA A 96 -9.06 11.77 -5.39
CA ALA A 96 -7.77 12.11 -5.97
C ALA A 96 -6.91 10.86 -6.25
N LEU A 97 -7.45 9.65 -6.07
CA LEU A 97 -6.71 8.41 -6.26
C LEU A 97 -6.30 8.18 -7.72
N ASP A 98 -7.12 8.61 -8.69
CA ASP A 98 -6.76 8.51 -10.11
C ASP A 98 -5.54 9.38 -10.45
N ASP A 99 -5.51 10.60 -9.91
CA ASP A 99 -4.36 11.51 -10.03
C ASP A 99 -3.11 10.93 -9.35
N PHE A 100 -3.29 10.26 -8.21
CA PHE A 100 -2.20 9.60 -7.50
C PHE A 100 -1.66 8.41 -8.31
N ASN A 101 -2.55 7.55 -8.85
CA ASN A 101 -2.18 6.41 -9.68
C ASN A 101 -1.40 6.86 -10.93
N ALA A 102 -1.79 7.97 -11.55
CA ALA A 102 -1.10 8.53 -12.71
C ALA A 102 0.35 8.97 -12.42
N MET A 103 0.71 9.14 -11.14
CA MET A 103 2.06 9.48 -10.73
C MET A 103 2.95 8.25 -10.48
N ILE A 104 2.40 7.03 -10.44
CA ILE A 104 3.18 5.81 -10.18
C ILE A 104 4.21 5.60 -11.30
N VAL A 105 5.45 5.35 -10.90
CA VAL A 105 6.60 5.11 -11.79
C VAL A 105 6.89 3.62 -11.83
N GLY A 106 6.61 3.01 -12.97
CA GLY A 106 6.79 1.57 -13.16
C GLY A 106 5.69 0.73 -12.49
N PRO A 107 5.89 -0.59 -12.34
CA PRO A 107 4.90 -1.45 -11.73
C PRO A 107 4.91 -1.38 -10.20
N ILE A 108 3.75 -1.62 -9.61
CA ILE A 108 3.60 -1.98 -8.21
C ILE A 108 4.23 -3.37 -8.01
N ARG A 109 4.99 -3.54 -6.93
CA ARG A 109 5.78 -4.75 -6.65
C ARG A 109 5.30 -5.42 -5.38
N LEU A 110 5.12 -6.73 -5.41
CA LEU A 110 4.93 -7.52 -4.20
C LEU A 110 6.27 -7.65 -3.44
N VAL A 111 6.26 -7.36 -2.14
CA VAL A 111 7.45 -7.37 -1.27
C VAL A 111 7.43 -8.56 -0.32
N SER A 112 6.28 -8.79 0.31
CA SER A 112 6.10 -9.90 1.23
C SER A 112 4.65 -10.33 1.31
N THR A 113 4.45 -11.61 1.62
CA THR A 113 3.15 -12.21 1.89
C THR A 113 3.19 -12.83 3.29
N TRP A 114 2.11 -12.67 4.03
CA TRP A 114 1.94 -13.13 5.40
C TRP A 114 0.66 -13.95 5.52
N ARG A 115 0.72 -15.10 6.18
CA ARG A 115 -0.43 -15.96 6.49
C ARG A 115 -0.40 -16.32 7.96
N GLU A 116 -1.51 -16.10 8.66
CA GLU A 116 -1.64 -16.42 10.09
C GLU A 116 -0.48 -15.88 10.97
N GLY A 117 0.02 -14.68 10.66
CA GLY A 117 1.12 -14.02 11.36
C GLY A 117 2.54 -14.46 10.94
N ALA A 118 2.67 -15.41 10.01
CA ALA A 118 3.95 -15.90 9.51
C ALA A 118 4.23 -15.42 8.09
N ARG A 119 5.49 -15.04 7.80
CA ARG A 119 5.92 -14.69 6.44
C ARG A 119 5.94 -15.97 5.59
N VAL A 120 5.36 -15.88 4.40
CA VAL A 120 5.41 -16.95 3.40
C VAL A 120 6.65 -16.71 2.54
N GLU A 121 7.55 -17.68 2.48
CA GLU A 121 8.62 -17.68 1.49
C GLU A 121 8.03 -18.17 0.16
N GLU A 122 8.13 -17.36 -0.89
CA GLU A 122 7.82 -17.83 -2.24
C GLU A 122 8.91 -18.80 -2.66
N ALA A 123 8.52 -20.03 -3.00
CA ALA A 123 9.41 -20.97 -3.65
C ALA A 123 9.81 -20.38 -5.01
N GLN A 124 11.11 -20.12 -5.19
CA GLN A 124 11.69 -19.66 -6.47
C GLN A 124 11.35 -20.60 -7.63
#